data_AF-A0A2V7RJQ8-F1
#
_entry.id   AF-A0A2V7RJQ8-F1
#
_cell.length_a   1.000
_cell.length_b   1.000
_cell.length_c   1.000
_cell.angle_alpha   90.00
_cell.angle_beta   90.00
_cell.angle_gamma   90.00
#
_symmetry.space_group_name_H-M   'P 1'
#
loop_
_entity.id
_entity.type
_entity.pdbx_description
1 polymer ?
#
loop_
_entity_poly.entity_id
_entity_poly.type
_entity_poly.pdbx_seq_one_letter_code
_entity_poly.pdbx_strand_id
1 'polypeptide(L)'
;NGSPQHAYADPRVHLHIGDARAFLRKTNHKYDLIIFGTLDSQTLLSGMSSVRLDNYVYTVESFASARARLKPDGTLLAYHMSAKSYIAANIYQILGEAFGSAPGVLFRPGYLFNYVFVAGAGAKAVPALEPTRLAELSTARDLPRDNWPYLYLAGKTIPVHYLEALFSVLLIAGAFIAIGGGNAVRGGGDLAMFLMGAGFLLVETKSVTEMSLLFGSTWTVNVLVFASILVMVLAANLVVLRYPPKTTQRLFGGLLAALALAYAVPASALLRLANMAQWLIGGFLVALPVFFAALIFSTLFRRRTDGTRALAYNLLGAIVGGMVEYSSMMFGVKALYILAAAIYAGAMLLSRREERAIA
;
A
#
# COMPACT_ATOMS: atom_id res chain seq x y z
N ASN A 1 -17.81 13.74 40.74
CA ASN A 1 -16.53 14.16 40.11
C ASN A 1 -16.19 13.35 38.86
N GLY A 2 -17.05 13.40 37.83
CA GLY A 2 -16.81 12.69 36.57
C GLY A 2 -17.33 13.51 35.40
N SER A 3 -16.63 14.60 35.08
CA SER A 3 -16.92 15.32 33.83
C SER A 3 -16.43 14.45 32.67
N PRO A 4 -17.25 14.16 31.65
CA PRO A 4 -16.84 13.42 30.45
C PRO A 4 -15.61 14.03 29.74
N GLN A 5 -15.30 15.29 30.03
CA GLN A 5 -14.23 16.04 29.38
C GLN A 5 -12.82 15.71 29.91
N HIS A 6 -12.68 14.91 30.97
CA HIS A 6 -11.38 14.56 31.55
C HIS A 6 -11.12 13.05 31.59
N ALA A 7 -11.80 12.27 30.74
CA ALA A 7 -11.59 10.82 30.67
C ALA A 7 -10.11 10.43 30.44
N TYR A 8 -9.37 11.22 29.64
CA TYR A 8 -7.95 11.00 29.39
C TYR A 8 -7.03 11.34 30.58
N ALA A 9 -7.53 12.01 31.62
CA ALA A 9 -6.76 12.34 32.83
C ALA A 9 -6.85 11.26 33.92
N ASP A 10 -7.70 10.24 33.73
CA ASP A 10 -7.80 9.11 34.66
C ASP A 10 -6.48 8.31 34.64
N PRO A 11 -5.86 8.00 35.79
CA PRO A 11 -4.57 7.29 35.85
C PRO A 11 -4.61 5.87 35.26
N ARG A 12 -5.80 5.30 35.04
CA ARG A 12 -5.99 4.00 34.38
C ARG A 12 -5.92 4.10 32.86
N VAL A 13 -5.94 5.30 32.30
CA VAL A 13 -5.86 5.54 30.86
C VAL A 13 -4.40 5.72 30.45
N HIS A 14 -3.92 4.78 29.64
CA HIS A 14 -2.59 4.85 29.04
C HIS A 14 -2.73 5.21 27.56
N LEU A 15 -2.42 6.46 27.22
CA LEU A 15 -2.46 6.95 25.85
C LEU A 15 -1.26 6.43 25.05
N HIS A 16 -1.56 5.76 23.94
CA HIS A 16 -0.56 5.36 22.95
C HIS A 16 -0.85 6.09 21.64
N ILE A 17 0.06 6.97 21.22
CA ILE A 17 -0.03 7.70 19.95
C ILE A 17 0.72 6.90 18.88
N GLY A 18 -0.01 6.34 17.93
CA GLY A 18 0.57 5.60 16.81
C GLY A 18 -0.44 4.75 16.07
N ASP A 19 0.07 3.90 15.18
CA ASP A 19 -0.73 2.94 14.43
C ASP A 19 -1.20 1.80 15.35
N ALA A 20 -2.53 1.61 15.46
CA ALA A 20 -3.14 0.63 16.36
C ALA A 20 -2.73 -0.82 16.03
N ARG A 21 -2.55 -1.12 14.74
CA ARG A 21 -2.14 -2.43 14.29
C ARG A 21 -0.67 -2.69 14.63
N ALA A 22 0.20 -1.69 14.46
CA ALA A 22 1.58 -1.76 14.90
C ALA A 22 1.70 -1.93 16.42
N PHE A 23 0.83 -1.26 17.19
CA PHE A 23 0.75 -1.43 18.64
C PHE A 23 0.38 -2.86 19.03
N LEU A 24 -0.72 -3.40 18.49
CA LEU A 24 -1.21 -4.75 18.80
C LEU A 24 -0.19 -5.85 18.45
N ARG A 25 0.65 -5.61 17.44
CA ARG A 25 1.75 -6.54 17.10
C ARG A 25 2.90 -6.51 18.11
N LYS A 26 3.22 -5.34 18.67
CA LYS A 26 4.40 -5.13 19.52
C LYS A 26 4.13 -5.40 20.99
N THR A 27 2.92 -5.11 21.47
CA THR A 27 2.56 -5.32 22.88
C THR A 27 2.49 -6.80 23.20
N ASN A 28 3.04 -7.24 24.33
CA ASN A 28 2.81 -8.61 24.85
C ASN A 28 1.65 -8.68 25.85
N HIS A 29 1.02 -7.54 26.12
CA HIS A 29 -0.10 -7.46 27.04
C HIS A 29 -1.32 -8.21 26.47
N LYS A 30 -2.05 -8.88 27.36
CA LYS A 30 -3.28 -9.59 27.03
C LYS A 30 -4.48 -8.83 27.60
N TYR A 31 -5.51 -8.65 26.79
CA TYR A 31 -6.68 -7.85 27.14
C TYR A 31 -7.92 -8.74 27.30
N ASP A 32 -8.77 -8.41 28.27
CA ASP A 32 -10.10 -9.00 28.42
C ASP A 32 -11.07 -8.49 27.34
N LEU A 33 -10.87 -7.24 26.93
CA LEU A 33 -11.69 -6.56 25.93
C LEU A 33 -10.81 -5.72 25.00
N ILE A 34 -10.99 -5.88 23.69
CA ILE A 34 -10.43 -4.99 22.68
C ILE A 34 -11.59 -4.37 21.90
N ILE A 35 -11.60 -3.05 21.78
CA ILE A 35 -12.65 -2.32 21.05
C ILE A 35 -12.02 -1.65 19.83
N PHE A 36 -12.46 -2.06 18.65
CA PHE A 36 -12.20 -1.40 17.38
C PHE A 36 -13.30 -0.37 17.16
N GLY A 37 -12.96 0.90 17.32
CA GLY A 37 -13.85 1.98 16.93
C GLY A 37 -13.82 2.22 15.42
N THR A 38 -14.98 2.56 14.84
CA THR A 38 -15.06 3.01 13.45
C THR A 38 -14.04 4.11 13.20
N LEU A 39 -13.19 3.94 12.19
CA LEU A 39 -12.27 4.96 11.76
C LEU A 39 -12.94 5.81 10.68
N ASP A 40 -13.28 7.06 11.00
CA ASP A 40 -13.85 8.03 10.04
C ASP A 40 -12.75 8.87 9.37
N SER A 41 -11.61 8.24 9.08
CA SER A 41 -10.47 8.90 8.44
C SER A 41 -10.47 8.55 6.96
N GLN A 42 -11.01 9.45 6.12
CA GLN A 42 -10.91 9.36 4.66
C GLN A 42 -9.50 9.65 4.14
N THR A 43 -8.52 9.86 5.02
CA THR A 43 -7.14 10.14 4.69
C THR A 43 -6.46 8.92 4.03
N LEU A 44 -5.79 9.17 2.91
CA LEU A 44 -4.96 8.17 2.24
C LEU A 44 -3.77 7.78 3.12
N LEU A 45 -3.32 6.52 3.00
CA LEU A 45 -2.16 5.99 3.72
C LEU A 45 -0.87 6.77 3.38
N SER A 46 -0.79 7.23 2.13
CA SER A 46 0.14 8.25 1.64
C SER A 46 -0.54 9.04 0.52
N GLY A 47 -0.12 10.28 0.26
CA GLY A 47 -0.73 11.13 -0.78
C GLY A 47 -0.67 10.55 -2.20
N MET A 48 0.09 9.46 -2.42
CA MET A 48 0.23 8.78 -3.71
C MET A 48 -0.21 7.30 -3.69
N SER A 49 -0.80 6.80 -2.59
CA SER A 49 -1.35 5.43 -2.55
C SER A 49 -2.86 5.43 -2.66
N SER A 50 -3.40 4.45 -3.39
CA SER A 50 -4.84 4.17 -3.41
C SER A 50 -5.35 3.47 -2.14
N VAL A 51 -4.43 3.03 -1.27
CA VAL A 51 -4.76 2.41 0.02
C VAL A 51 -5.02 3.50 1.06
N ARG A 52 -6.12 3.38 1.81
CA ARG A 52 -6.48 4.27 2.92
C ARG A 52 -5.86 3.79 4.23
N LEU A 53 -5.80 4.67 5.22
CA LEU A 53 -5.30 4.32 6.56
C LEU A 53 -6.11 3.16 7.19
N ASP A 54 -7.42 3.16 7.00
CA ASP A 54 -8.36 2.19 7.57
C ASP A 54 -8.39 0.83 6.86
N ASN A 55 -8.00 0.78 5.58
CA ASN A 55 -7.94 -0.45 4.79
C ASN A 55 -7.13 -1.57 5.47
N TYR A 56 -5.99 -1.23 6.08
CA TYR A 56 -5.15 -2.21 6.79
C TYR A 56 -5.64 -2.58 8.19
N VAL A 57 -6.61 -1.85 8.74
CA VAL A 57 -7.22 -2.13 10.06
C VAL A 57 -8.23 -3.26 9.96
N TYR A 58 -8.95 -3.34 8.83
CA TYR A 58 -9.99 -4.34 8.58
C TYR A 58 -9.51 -5.45 7.63
N THR A 59 -8.37 -6.07 7.95
CA THR A 59 -7.89 -7.30 7.26
C THR A 59 -7.96 -8.51 8.17
N VAL A 60 -7.95 -9.72 7.58
CA VAL A 60 -7.90 -10.98 8.34
C VAL A 60 -6.70 -10.99 9.27
N GLU A 61 -5.54 -10.55 8.79
CA GLU A 61 -4.29 -10.52 9.56
C GLU A 61 -4.34 -9.51 10.72
N SER A 62 -5.02 -8.37 10.54
CA SER A 62 -5.23 -7.37 11.60
C SER A 62 -6.08 -7.95 12.74
N PHE A 63 -7.23 -8.54 12.44
CA PHE A 63 -8.07 -9.15 13.47
C PHE A 63 -7.45 -10.41 14.08
N ALA A 64 -6.68 -11.19 13.32
CA ALA A 64 -5.91 -12.30 13.87
C ALA A 64 -4.84 -11.81 14.87
N SER A 65 -4.18 -10.69 14.57
CA SER A 65 -3.25 -10.05 15.50
C SER A 65 -3.97 -9.56 16.77
N ALA A 66 -5.17 -8.99 16.64
CA ALA A 66 -5.98 -8.56 17.78
C ALA A 66 -6.40 -9.76 18.65
N ARG A 67 -6.90 -10.84 18.03
CA ARG A 67 -7.20 -12.10 18.72
C ARG A 67 -5.99 -12.65 19.47
N ALA A 68 -4.81 -12.61 18.86
CA ALA A 68 -3.58 -13.04 19.50
C ALA A 68 -3.16 -12.17 20.70
N ARG A 69 -3.83 -11.03 20.98
CA ARG A 69 -3.65 -10.21 22.18
C ARG A 69 -4.85 -10.27 23.13
N LEU A 70 -5.86 -11.10 22.86
CA LEU A 70 -6.92 -11.37 23.83
C LEU A 70 -6.49 -12.48 24.82
N LYS A 71 -7.07 -12.43 26.03
CA LYS A 71 -7.12 -13.58 26.93
C LYS A 71 -8.02 -14.68 26.35
N PRO A 72 -7.94 -15.95 26.83
CA PRO A 72 -8.75 -17.05 26.30
C PRO A 72 -10.27 -16.81 26.32
N ASP A 73 -10.75 -16.10 27.34
CA ASP A 73 -12.14 -15.65 27.54
C ASP A 73 -12.38 -14.20 27.10
N GLY A 74 -11.42 -13.61 26.40
CA GLY A 74 -11.48 -12.24 25.93
C GLY A 74 -12.49 -12.04 24.80
N THR A 75 -12.95 -10.80 24.66
CA THR A 75 -13.92 -10.38 23.65
C THR A 75 -13.35 -9.26 22.78
N LEU A 76 -13.64 -9.29 21.50
CA LEU A 76 -13.40 -8.17 20.59
C LEU A 76 -14.75 -7.57 20.17
N LEU A 77 -14.87 -6.25 20.31
CA LEU A 77 -15.98 -5.47 19.79
C LEU A 77 -15.49 -4.64 18.61
N ALA A 78 -16.15 -4.72 17.47
CA ALA A 78 -15.92 -3.83 16.35
C ALA A 78 -17.25 -3.17 15.97
N TYR A 79 -17.39 -1.88 16.25
CA TYR A 79 -18.53 -1.12 15.74
C TYR A 79 -18.13 -0.42 14.45
N HIS A 80 -19.04 -0.38 13.48
CA HIS A 80 -18.77 0.16 12.15
C HIS A 80 -20.00 0.89 11.58
N MET A 81 -19.76 1.97 10.85
CA MET A 81 -20.75 2.63 9.99
C MET A 81 -20.74 1.98 8.61
N SER A 82 -21.55 0.94 8.41
CA SER A 82 -21.62 0.22 7.13
C SER A 82 -22.75 0.77 6.27
N ALA A 83 -22.43 1.71 5.38
CA ALA A 83 -23.39 2.29 4.44
C ALA A 83 -23.87 1.30 3.35
N LYS A 84 -23.06 0.28 3.05
CA LYS A 84 -23.37 -0.78 2.09
C LYS A 84 -23.25 -2.13 2.79
N SER A 85 -24.14 -3.07 2.45
CA SER A 85 -24.19 -4.37 3.12
C SER A 85 -22.94 -5.22 2.90
N TYR A 86 -22.29 -5.11 1.74
CA TYR A 86 -21.04 -5.83 1.48
C TYR A 86 -19.91 -5.45 2.46
N ILE A 87 -19.89 -4.22 2.98
CA ILE A 87 -18.90 -3.77 3.97
C ILE A 87 -19.10 -4.53 5.27
N ALA A 88 -20.35 -4.60 5.75
CA ALA A 88 -20.71 -5.37 6.93
C ALA A 88 -20.43 -6.87 6.74
N ALA A 89 -20.74 -7.42 5.55
CA ALA A 89 -20.47 -8.81 5.20
C ALA A 89 -18.96 -9.12 5.21
N ASN A 90 -18.13 -8.21 4.67
CA ASN A 90 -16.67 -8.33 4.75
C ASN A 90 -16.22 -8.39 6.22
N ILE A 91 -16.59 -7.43 7.07
CA ILE A 91 -16.17 -7.44 8.50
C ILE A 91 -16.63 -8.72 9.21
N TYR A 92 -17.88 -9.14 8.99
CA TYR A 92 -18.44 -10.38 9.55
C TYR A 92 -17.59 -11.60 9.19
N GLN A 93 -17.28 -11.78 7.90
CA GLN A 93 -16.52 -12.94 7.42
C GLN A 93 -15.04 -12.89 7.81
N ILE A 94 -14.43 -11.70 7.79
CA ILE A 94 -13.03 -11.53 8.23
C ILE A 94 -12.89 -11.91 9.70
N LEU A 95 -13.80 -11.44 10.57
CA LEU A 95 -13.82 -11.83 11.98
C LEU A 95 -14.07 -13.33 12.15
N GLY A 96 -15.00 -13.89 11.36
CA GLY A 96 -15.27 -15.32 11.33
C GLY A 96 -14.02 -16.14 11.05
N GLU A 97 -13.25 -15.77 10.02
CA GLU A 97 -12.00 -16.43 9.66
C GLU A 97 -10.90 -16.22 10.72
N ALA A 98 -10.69 -14.98 11.17
CA ALA A 98 -9.63 -14.64 12.14
C ALA A 98 -9.82 -15.33 13.50
N PHE A 99 -11.08 -15.52 13.92
CA PHE A 99 -11.43 -16.18 15.19
C PHE A 99 -11.72 -17.67 15.06
N GLY A 100 -11.94 -18.17 13.84
CA GLY A 100 -12.35 -19.56 13.59
C GLY A 100 -13.78 -19.86 14.02
N SER A 101 -14.59 -18.82 14.25
CA SER A 101 -15.98 -18.92 14.70
C SER A 101 -16.76 -17.67 14.28
N ALA A 102 -18.04 -17.83 13.91
CA ALA A 102 -18.89 -16.71 13.53
C ALA A 102 -19.00 -15.66 14.67
N PRO A 103 -18.86 -14.35 14.37
CA PRO A 103 -19.07 -13.31 15.36
C PRO A 103 -20.57 -13.11 15.63
N GLY A 104 -20.91 -12.68 16.84
CA GLY A 104 -22.23 -12.14 17.15
C GLY A 104 -22.43 -10.78 16.47
N VAL A 105 -23.65 -10.47 16.06
CA VAL A 105 -23.96 -9.22 15.34
C VAL A 105 -25.14 -8.51 15.99
N LEU A 106 -24.92 -7.27 16.42
CA LEU A 106 -25.99 -6.36 16.78
C LEU A 106 -26.18 -5.38 15.63
N PHE A 107 -27.39 -5.34 15.07
CA PHE A 107 -27.76 -4.42 14.01
C PHE A 107 -28.86 -3.46 14.46
N ARG A 108 -28.62 -2.16 14.32
CA ARG A 108 -29.56 -1.09 14.66
C ARG A 108 -29.76 -0.19 13.43
N PRO A 109 -30.84 -0.37 12.65
CA PRO A 109 -31.09 0.51 11.50
C PRO A 109 -31.34 1.94 11.99
N GLY A 110 -30.89 2.93 11.20
CA GLY A 110 -31.06 4.35 11.52
C GLY A 110 -30.05 4.93 12.53
N TYR A 111 -29.17 4.11 13.10
CA TYR A 111 -28.04 4.57 13.91
C TYR A 111 -26.79 4.75 13.04
N LEU A 112 -25.93 5.72 13.39
CA LEU A 112 -24.69 5.98 12.66
C LEU A 112 -23.77 4.75 12.64
N PHE A 113 -23.56 4.12 13.80
CA PHE A 113 -22.86 2.84 13.93
C PHE A 113 -23.87 1.70 13.89
N ASN A 114 -24.41 1.46 12.70
CA ASN A 114 -25.50 0.52 12.46
C ASN A 114 -25.13 -0.95 12.74
N TYR A 115 -23.85 -1.30 12.74
CA TYR A 115 -23.36 -2.64 13.09
C TYR A 115 -22.39 -2.61 14.27
N VAL A 116 -22.57 -3.56 15.19
CA VAL A 116 -21.58 -3.96 16.19
C VAL A 116 -21.34 -5.46 16.06
N PHE A 117 -20.10 -5.82 15.78
CA PHE A 117 -19.62 -7.20 15.71
C PHE A 117 -18.94 -7.57 17.01
N VAL A 118 -19.26 -8.76 17.54
CA VAL A 118 -18.72 -9.29 18.78
C VAL A 118 -18.04 -10.62 18.50
N ALA A 119 -16.72 -10.70 18.65
CA ALA A 119 -15.94 -11.90 18.44
C ALA A 119 -15.29 -12.39 19.74
N GLY A 120 -14.88 -13.66 19.78
CA GLY A 120 -14.35 -14.28 20.99
C GLY A 120 -15.46 -14.78 21.92
N ALA A 121 -15.19 -14.83 23.23
CA ALA A 121 -16.12 -15.45 24.20
C ALA A 121 -17.48 -14.74 24.26
N GLY A 122 -17.48 -13.40 24.15
CA GLY A 122 -18.70 -12.59 24.20
C GLY A 122 -19.66 -12.81 23.03
N ALA A 123 -19.23 -13.45 21.93
CA ALA A 123 -20.09 -13.72 20.77
C ALA A 123 -21.33 -14.55 21.16
N LYS A 124 -21.19 -15.48 22.11
CA LYS A 124 -22.26 -16.37 22.58
C LYS A 124 -23.38 -15.65 23.34
N ALA A 125 -23.09 -14.47 23.89
CA ALA A 125 -24.06 -13.66 24.63
C ALA A 125 -24.89 -12.76 23.71
N VAL A 126 -24.54 -12.69 22.42
CA VAL A 126 -25.26 -11.87 21.44
C VAL A 126 -26.48 -12.64 20.93
N PRO A 127 -27.69 -12.03 20.91
CA PRO A 127 -28.87 -12.66 20.32
C PRO A 127 -28.65 -13.07 18.87
N ALA A 128 -29.34 -14.13 18.44
CA ALA A 128 -29.29 -14.58 17.06
C ALA A 128 -29.77 -13.45 16.12
N LEU A 129 -29.02 -13.26 15.03
CA LEU A 129 -29.39 -12.30 13.99
C LEU A 129 -30.52 -12.88 13.14
N GLU A 130 -31.41 -12.02 12.64
CA GLU A 130 -32.46 -12.39 11.68
C GLU A 130 -31.90 -13.22 10.51
N PRO A 131 -32.52 -14.36 10.14
CA PRO A 131 -31.97 -15.30 9.16
C PRO A 131 -31.64 -14.68 7.79
N THR A 132 -32.49 -13.76 7.33
CA THR A 132 -32.31 -13.05 6.05
C THR A 132 -31.04 -12.21 6.05
N ARG A 133 -30.77 -11.49 7.15
CA ARG A 133 -29.56 -10.68 7.28
C ARG A 133 -28.33 -11.55 7.51
N LEU A 134 -28.46 -12.64 8.26
CA LEU A 134 -27.37 -13.59 8.43
C LEU A 134 -26.95 -14.20 7.08
N ALA A 135 -27.91 -14.55 6.22
CA ALA A 135 -27.65 -15.02 4.87
C ALA A 135 -26.91 -13.97 4.00
N GLU A 136 -27.33 -12.70 4.10
CA GLU A 136 -26.67 -11.59 3.41
C GLU A 136 -25.20 -11.44 3.85
N LEU A 137 -24.94 -11.42 5.17
CA LEU A 137 -23.59 -11.30 5.73
C LEU A 137 -22.71 -12.51 5.43
N SER A 138 -23.30 -13.69 5.30
CA SER A 138 -22.59 -14.97 5.09
C SER A 138 -22.37 -15.30 3.61
N THR A 139 -22.88 -14.48 2.68
CA THR A 139 -22.67 -14.69 1.24
C THR A 139 -21.17 -14.57 0.92
N ALA A 140 -20.56 -15.64 0.41
CA ALA A 140 -19.10 -15.73 0.20
C ALA A 140 -18.52 -14.55 -0.59
N ARG A 141 -17.39 -14.01 -0.13
CA ARG A 141 -16.69 -12.88 -0.77
C ARG A 141 -15.18 -13.08 -0.76
N ASP A 142 -14.50 -12.36 -1.64
CA ASP A 142 -13.06 -12.14 -1.53
C ASP A 142 -12.78 -11.26 -0.31
N LEU A 143 -12.22 -11.85 0.74
CA LEU A 143 -11.99 -11.14 1.99
C LEU A 143 -10.78 -10.21 1.89
N PRO A 144 -10.89 -8.98 2.44
CA PRO A 144 -9.75 -8.09 2.64
C PRO A 144 -8.62 -8.77 3.43
N ARG A 145 -7.43 -8.81 2.81
CA ARG A 145 -6.18 -9.30 3.38
C ARG A 145 -5.10 -8.26 3.19
N ASP A 146 -3.95 -8.42 3.82
CA ASP A 146 -2.83 -7.49 3.64
C ASP A 146 -2.40 -7.28 2.17
N ASN A 147 -2.52 -8.33 1.34
CA ASN A 147 -2.23 -8.21 -0.09
C ASN A 147 -3.33 -7.48 -0.88
N TRP A 148 -4.56 -7.45 -0.36
CA TRP A 148 -5.71 -6.81 -0.99
C TRP A 148 -6.61 -6.20 0.11
N PRO A 149 -6.23 -5.04 0.68
CA PRO A 149 -6.83 -4.53 1.92
C PRO A 149 -8.09 -3.67 1.69
N TYR A 150 -8.88 -3.93 0.65
CA TYR A 150 -9.93 -3.02 0.22
C TYR A 150 -11.30 -3.36 0.81
N LEU A 151 -11.58 -2.88 2.03
CA LEU A 151 -12.86 -3.09 2.70
C LEU A 151 -14.05 -2.53 1.91
N TYR A 152 -13.86 -1.37 1.29
CA TYR A 152 -14.91 -0.61 0.59
C TYR A 152 -15.10 -1.00 -0.88
N LEU A 153 -14.37 -2.00 -1.36
CA LEU A 153 -14.62 -2.55 -2.69
C LEU A 153 -15.55 -3.76 -2.58
N ALA A 154 -16.62 -3.74 -3.38
CA ALA A 154 -17.54 -4.88 -3.46
C ALA A 154 -16.87 -6.11 -4.07
N GLY A 155 -15.83 -5.93 -4.88
CA GLY A 155 -15.03 -6.99 -5.48
C GLY A 155 -13.77 -6.42 -6.12
N LYS A 156 -12.92 -7.31 -6.65
CA LYS A 156 -11.64 -6.97 -7.30
C LYS A 156 -11.85 -6.28 -8.64
N THR A 157 -12.07 -4.98 -8.60
CA THR A 157 -12.24 -4.13 -9.78
C THR A 157 -11.76 -2.72 -9.49
N ILE A 158 -11.42 -1.97 -10.54
CA ILE A 158 -11.16 -0.53 -10.44
C ILE A 158 -12.49 0.17 -10.66
N PRO A 159 -13.02 0.94 -9.67
CA PRO A 159 -14.29 1.61 -9.86
C PRO A 159 -14.24 2.60 -11.02
N VAL A 160 -15.30 2.66 -11.82
CA VAL A 160 -15.34 3.43 -13.08
C VAL A 160 -15.00 4.92 -12.88
N HIS A 161 -15.49 5.53 -11.80
CA HIS A 161 -15.20 6.93 -11.48
C HIS A 161 -13.69 7.20 -11.23
N TYR A 162 -12.92 6.21 -10.74
CA TYR A 162 -11.45 6.35 -10.67
C TYR A 162 -10.86 6.36 -12.08
N LEU A 163 -11.31 5.48 -12.97
CA LEU A 163 -10.86 5.46 -14.36
C LEU A 163 -11.19 6.77 -15.08
N GLU A 164 -12.40 7.30 -14.89
CA GLU A 164 -12.81 8.60 -15.43
C GLU A 164 -11.93 9.74 -14.93
N ALA A 165 -11.65 9.80 -13.63
CA ALA A 165 -10.78 10.81 -13.05
C ALA A 165 -9.34 10.69 -13.57
N LEU A 166 -8.77 9.49 -13.57
CA LEU A 166 -7.40 9.22 -14.06
C LEU A 166 -7.28 9.57 -15.55
N PHE A 167 -8.25 9.15 -16.36
CA PHE A 167 -8.28 9.46 -17.78
C PHE A 167 -8.43 10.97 -18.03
N SER A 168 -9.27 11.66 -17.25
CA SER A 168 -9.43 13.10 -17.33
C SER A 168 -8.13 13.83 -17.02
N VAL A 169 -7.40 13.41 -15.98
CA VAL A 169 -6.07 13.97 -15.66
C VAL A 169 -5.08 13.76 -16.81
N LEU A 170 -5.05 12.58 -17.42
CA LEU A 170 -4.19 12.31 -18.59
C LEU A 170 -4.58 13.15 -19.80
N LEU A 171 -5.87 13.31 -20.06
CA LEU A 171 -6.39 14.11 -21.17
C LEU A 171 -6.03 15.58 -20.99
N ILE A 172 -6.23 16.13 -19.79
CA ILE A 172 -5.89 17.52 -19.45
C ILE A 172 -4.37 17.72 -19.54
N ALA A 173 -3.57 16.84 -18.96
CA ALA A 173 -2.11 16.90 -19.06
C ALA A 173 -1.65 16.83 -20.53
N GLY A 174 -2.21 15.90 -21.31
CA GLY A 174 -1.94 15.77 -22.74
C GLY A 174 -2.31 17.02 -23.53
N ALA A 175 -3.45 17.64 -23.24
CA ALA A 175 -3.87 18.90 -23.85
C ALA A 175 -2.90 20.05 -23.52
N PHE A 176 -2.49 20.19 -22.26
CA PHE A 176 -1.50 21.20 -21.85
C PHE A 176 -0.14 20.99 -22.54
N ILE A 177 0.30 19.73 -22.68
CA ILE A 177 1.55 19.41 -23.38
C ILE A 177 1.41 19.71 -24.89
N ALA A 178 0.27 19.39 -25.50
CA ALA A 178 0.03 19.66 -26.91
C ALA A 178 -0.01 21.17 -27.22
N ILE A 179 -0.63 21.96 -26.33
CA ILE A 179 -0.75 23.42 -26.49
C ILE A 179 0.58 24.12 -26.15
N GLY A 180 1.21 23.75 -25.04
CA GLY A 180 2.41 24.42 -24.52
C GLY A 180 3.74 23.89 -25.04
N GLY A 181 3.77 22.68 -25.62
CA GLY A 181 5.02 22.00 -25.99
C GLY A 181 5.65 22.43 -27.31
N GLY A 182 4.91 23.11 -28.20
CA GLY A 182 5.43 23.66 -29.46
C GLY A 182 6.26 22.67 -30.29
N ASN A 183 7.38 23.14 -30.87
CA ASN A 183 8.29 22.29 -31.64
C ASN A 183 9.10 21.28 -30.79
N ALA A 184 9.11 21.39 -29.46
CA ALA A 184 9.85 20.47 -28.59
C ALA A 184 9.26 19.05 -28.59
N VAL A 185 7.97 18.90 -28.90
CA VAL A 185 7.29 17.60 -29.03
C VAL A 185 7.60 16.89 -30.35
N ARG A 186 8.08 17.62 -31.37
CA ARG A 186 8.33 17.09 -32.73
C ARG A 186 9.60 16.24 -32.85
N GLY A 187 10.47 16.22 -31.83
CA GLY A 187 11.81 15.61 -31.89
C GLY A 187 11.89 14.11 -31.60
N GLY A 188 10.79 13.36 -31.64
CA GLY A 188 10.75 11.94 -31.22
C GLY A 188 10.77 11.79 -29.70
N GLY A 189 10.10 10.76 -29.19
CA GLY A 189 9.95 10.53 -27.75
C GLY A 189 11.02 9.63 -27.12
N ASP A 190 11.33 9.87 -25.85
CA ASP A 190 12.25 9.02 -25.08
C ASP A 190 11.46 8.00 -24.25
N LEU A 191 11.01 6.93 -24.93
CA LEU A 191 10.18 5.89 -24.30
C LEU A 191 10.96 5.12 -23.21
N ALA A 192 12.28 5.01 -23.33
CA ALA A 192 13.11 4.40 -22.29
C ALA A 192 13.05 5.23 -21.00
N MET A 193 13.21 6.56 -21.08
CA MET A 193 13.07 7.45 -19.92
C MET A 193 11.66 7.46 -19.34
N PHE A 194 10.65 7.43 -20.20
CA PHE A 194 9.26 7.29 -19.79
C PHE A 194 9.03 6.01 -18.97
N LEU A 195 9.45 4.85 -19.49
CA LEU A 195 9.29 3.58 -18.76
C LEU A 195 10.11 3.55 -17.47
N MET A 196 11.30 4.18 -17.45
CA MET A 196 12.07 4.32 -16.21
C MET A 196 11.31 5.12 -15.14
N GLY A 197 10.64 6.19 -15.53
CA GLY A 197 9.82 7.00 -14.62
C GLY A 197 8.60 6.24 -14.13
N ALA A 198 7.89 5.56 -15.04
CA ALA A 198 6.73 4.74 -14.71
C ALA A 198 7.08 3.62 -13.73
N GLY A 199 8.16 2.89 -14.00
CA GLY A 199 8.65 1.85 -13.11
C GLY A 199 9.08 2.40 -11.76
N PHE A 200 9.78 3.54 -11.74
CA PHE A 200 10.29 4.13 -10.51
C PHE A 200 9.15 4.56 -9.59
N LEU A 201 8.18 5.34 -10.09
CA LEU A 201 7.09 5.80 -9.25
C LEU A 201 6.22 4.63 -8.77
N LEU A 202 5.99 3.63 -9.61
CA LEU A 202 5.23 2.43 -9.21
C LEU A 202 5.92 1.64 -8.09
N VAL A 203 7.25 1.46 -8.18
CA VAL A 203 8.03 0.79 -7.12
C VAL A 203 8.05 1.63 -5.86
N GLU A 204 8.19 2.95 -5.98
CA GLU A 204 8.20 3.90 -4.88
C GLU A 204 6.88 3.89 -4.09
N THR A 205 5.74 4.11 -4.77
CA THR A 205 4.43 4.14 -4.12
C THR A 205 4.12 2.83 -3.42
N LYS A 206 4.40 1.70 -4.08
CA LYS A 206 4.29 0.36 -3.49
C LYS A 206 5.15 0.21 -2.25
N SER A 207 6.40 0.68 -2.30
CA SER A 207 7.35 0.59 -1.19
C SER A 207 6.87 1.35 0.04
N VAL A 208 6.30 2.55 -0.15
CA VAL A 208 5.69 3.34 0.94
C VAL A 208 4.53 2.59 1.57
N THR A 209 3.65 1.98 0.76
CA THR A 209 2.50 1.20 1.24
C THR A 209 2.94 -0.02 2.06
N GLU A 210 3.95 -0.75 1.60
CA GLU A 210 4.48 -1.91 2.33
C GLU A 210 5.22 -1.51 3.62
N MET A 211 6.00 -0.43 3.59
CA MET A 211 6.65 0.10 4.79
C MET A 211 5.62 0.55 5.84
N SER A 212 4.53 1.17 5.39
CA SER A 212 3.41 1.52 6.26
C SER A 212 2.75 0.29 6.89
N LEU A 213 2.59 -0.81 6.13
CA LEU A 213 2.11 -2.08 6.69
C LEU A 213 3.07 -2.68 7.73
N LEU A 214 4.38 -2.60 7.46
CA LEU A 214 5.42 -3.16 8.32
C LEU A 214 5.59 -2.37 9.63
N PHE A 215 5.65 -1.05 9.55
CA PHE A 215 6.07 -0.18 10.66
C PHE A 215 4.95 0.72 11.21
N GLY A 216 3.79 0.74 10.55
CA GLY A 216 2.67 1.62 10.84
C GLY A 216 2.67 2.85 9.93
N SER A 217 1.49 3.35 9.59
CA SER A 217 1.35 4.56 8.78
C SER A 217 1.43 5.80 9.67
N THR A 218 2.67 6.18 10.01
CA THR A 218 2.95 7.42 10.77
C THR A 218 3.75 8.37 9.90
N TRP A 219 3.61 9.67 10.16
CA TRP A 219 4.40 10.69 9.45
C TRP A 219 5.91 10.46 9.62
N THR A 220 6.36 9.97 10.77
CA THR A 220 7.77 9.63 11.03
C THR A 220 8.24 8.49 10.12
N VAL A 221 7.44 7.43 9.96
CA VAL A 221 7.76 6.32 9.04
C VAL A 221 7.83 6.84 7.60
N ASN A 222 6.86 7.64 7.17
CA ASN A 222 6.86 8.22 5.83
C ASN A 222 8.10 9.09 5.58
N VAL A 223 8.45 9.99 6.50
CA VAL A 223 9.66 10.83 6.40
C VAL A 223 10.91 9.97 6.27
N LEU A 224 11.04 8.91 7.08
CA LEU A 224 12.20 8.02 7.03
C LEU A 224 12.28 7.26 5.69
N VAL A 225 11.16 6.79 5.15
CA VAL A 225 11.11 6.10 3.85
C VAL A 225 11.55 7.04 2.74
N PHE A 226 10.97 8.24 2.64
CA PHE A 226 11.35 9.22 1.61
C PHE A 226 12.82 9.67 1.76
N ALA A 227 13.29 9.95 2.97
CA ALA A 227 14.69 10.29 3.20
C ALA A 227 15.62 9.16 2.74
N SER A 228 15.28 7.90 3.03
CA SER A 228 16.06 6.73 2.62
C SER A 228 16.10 6.58 1.10
N ILE A 229 14.98 6.79 0.41
CA ILE A 229 14.91 6.79 -1.06
C ILE A 229 15.81 7.88 -1.62
N LEU A 230 15.72 9.11 -1.12
CA LEU A 230 16.55 10.23 -1.57
C LEU A 230 18.05 9.96 -1.34
N VAL A 231 18.42 9.37 -0.20
CA VAL A 231 19.81 8.97 0.09
C VAL A 231 20.28 7.89 -0.88
N MET A 232 19.44 6.88 -1.18
CA MET A 232 19.79 5.83 -2.14
C MET A 232 19.94 6.38 -3.57
N VAL A 233 19.08 7.30 -3.98
CA VAL A 233 19.18 7.99 -5.27
C VAL A 233 20.46 8.83 -5.33
N LEU A 234 20.78 9.57 -4.27
CA LEU A 234 22.04 10.32 -4.17
C LEU A 234 23.26 9.39 -4.24
N ALA A 235 23.24 8.28 -3.50
CA ALA A 235 24.32 7.30 -3.52
C ALA A 235 24.50 6.70 -4.92
N ALA A 236 23.42 6.32 -5.59
CA ALA A 236 23.45 5.83 -6.97
C ALA A 236 24.05 6.86 -7.93
N ASN A 237 23.66 8.13 -7.80
CA ASN A 237 24.24 9.22 -8.60
C ASN A 237 25.74 9.36 -8.37
N LEU A 238 26.19 9.32 -7.12
CA LEU A 238 27.62 9.38 -6.78
C LEU A 238 28.39 8.19 -7.36
N VAL A 239 27.81 6.98 -7.35
CA VAL A 239 28.42 5.80 -7.97
C VAL A 239 28.57 5.99 -9.47
N VAL A 240 27.53 6.45 -10.18
CA VAL A 240 27.59 6.68 -11.65
C VAL A 240 28.57 7.80 -12.01
N LEU A 241 28.70 8.82 -11.15
CA LEU A 241 29.64 9.91 -11.35
C LEU A 241 31.10 9.42 -11.27
N ARG A 242 31.42 8.57 -10.27
CA ARG A 242 32.77 8.03 -10.06
C ARG A 242 33.10 6.86 -10.99
N TYR A 243 32.14 5.98 -11.23
CA TYR A 243 32.31 4.73 -11.97
C TYR A 243 31.19 4.57 -13.01
N PRO A 244 31.24 5.30 -14.14
CA PRO A 244 30.21 5.24 -15.17
C PRO A 244 30.06 3.81 -15.72
N PRO A 245 28.87 3.20 -15.59
CA PRO A 245 28.63 1.86 -16.12
C PRO A 245 28.74 1.84 -17.65
N LYS A 246 29.48 0.86 -18.18
CA LYS A 246 29.61 0.66 -19.63
C LYS A 246 28.30 0.20 -20.28
N THR A 247 27.51 -0.62 -19.59
CA THR A 247 26.22 -1.10 -20.06
C THR A 247 25.18 -1.04 -18.96
N THR A 248 23.94 -0.68 -19.31
CA THR A 248 22.80 -0.69 -18.40
C THR A 248 22.25 -2.09 -18.17
N GLN A 249 22.62 -3.08 -19.00
CA GLN A 249 21.98 -4.39 -19.02
C GLN A 249 22.22 -5.23 -17.77
N ARG A 250 23.42 -5.12 -17.18
CA ARG A 250 23.72 -5.77 -15.90
C ARG A 250 22.94 -5.13 -14.74
N LEU A 251 22.72 -3.81 -14.82
CA LEU A 251 21.95 -3.08 -13.81
C LEU A 251 20.47 -3.45 -13.90
N PHE A 252 19.90 -3.55 -15.10
CA PHE A 252 18.54 -4.09 -15.29
C PHE A 252 18.41 -5.53 -14.77
N GLY A 253 19.42 -6.38 -15.01
CA GLY A 253 19.46 -7.72 -14.41
C GLY A 253 19.39 -7.68 -12.88
N GLY A 254 20.18 -6.81 -12.25
CA GLY A 254 20.15 -6.58 -10.81
C GLY A 254 18.80 -6.05 -10.31
N LEU A 255 18.19 -5.12 -11.04
CA LEU A 255 16.86 -4.58 -10.73
C LEU A 255 15.78 -5.65 -10.78
N LEU A 256 15.73 -6.44 -11.85
CA LEU A 256 14.74 -7.52 -12.00
C LEU A 256 14.94 -8.60 -10.93
N ALA A 257 16.19 -8.94 -10.60
CA ALA A 257 16.49 -9.85 -9.49
C ALA A 257 16.05 -9.28 -8.14
N ALA A 258 16.27 -7.98 -7.89
CA ALA A 258 15.82 -7.30 -6.67
C ALA A 258 14.29 -7.29 -6.55
N LEU A 259 13.58 -7.02 -7.64
CA LEU A 259 12.11 -7.10 -7.68
C LEU A 259 11.61 -8.54 -7.47
N ALA A 260 12.26 -9.53 -8.07
CA ALA A 260 11.92 -10.94 -7.86
C ALA A 260 12.15 -11.38 -6.41
N LEU A 261 13.26 -10.96 -5.80
CA LEU A 261 13.54 -11.21 -4.39
C LEU A 261 12.48 -10.57 -3.48
N ALA A 262 12.14 -9.30 -3.73
CA ALA A 262 11.13 -8.59 -2.97
C ALA A 262 9.73 -9.19 -3.15
N TYR A 263 9.40 -9.70 -4.34
CA TYR A 263 8.17 -10.46 -4.57
C TYR A 263 8.14 -11.81 -3.83
N ALA A 264 9.29 -12.49 -3.75
CA ALA A 264 9.38 -13.81 -3.12
C ALA A 264 9.19 -13.73 -1.59
N VAL A 265 9.59 -12.62 -0.95
CA VAL A 265 9.48 -12.44 0.51
C VAL A 265 8.13 -11.81 0.87
N PRO A 266 7.18 -12.54 1.48
CA PRO A 266 5.92 -11.96 1.89
C PRO A 266 6.11 -11.04 3.10
N ALA A 267 5.40 -9.91 3.13
CA ALA A 267 5.42 -8.98 4.26
C ALA A 267 5.11 -9.69 5.59
N SER A 268 4.22 -10.68 5.59
CA SER A 268 3.88 -11.49 6.78
C SER A 268 5.06 -12.25 7.38
N ALA A 269 6.06 -12.64 6.59
CA ALA A 269 7.29 -13.24 7.10
C ALA A 269 8.15 -12.21 7.83
N LEU A 270 8.24 -10.99 7.29
CA LEU A 270 8.97 -9.89 7.92
C LEU A 270 8.30 -9.45 9.23
N LEU A 271 6.97 -9.47 9.31
CA LEU A 271 6.23 -9.11 10.52
C LEU A 271 6.52 -10.02 11.72
N ARG A 272 7.09 -11.22 11.51
CA ARG A 272 7.47 -12.18 12.57
C ARG A 272 8.88 -11.95 13.13
N LEU A 273 9.68 -11.09 12.49
CA LEU A 273 11.04 -10.81 12.90
C LEU A 273 11.08 -9.81 14.06
N ALA A 274 12.20 -9.78 14.78
CA ALA A 274 12.46 -8.71 15.75
C ALA A 274 12.53 -7.35 15.04
N ASN A 275 12.14 -6.28 15.74
CA ASN A 275 12.00 -4.94 15.16
C ASN A 275 13.22 -4.49 14.33
N MET A 276 14.44 -4.69 14.85
CA MET A 276 15.67 -4.28 14.16
C MET A 276 15.88 -5.08 12.85
N ALA A 277 15.68 -6.39 12.89
CA ALA A 277 15.79 -7.23 11.70
C ALA A 277 14.72 -6.88 10.65
N GLN A 278 13.51 -6.54 11.11
CA GLN A 278 12.44 -6.08 10.22
C GLN A 278 12.85 -4.79 9.49
N TRP A 279 13.42 -3.81 10.20
CA TRP A 279 13.92 -2.55 9.60
C TRP A 279 15.05 -2.79 8.60
N LEU A 280 16.05 -3.60 8.97
CA LEU A 280 17.19 -3.86 8.09
C LEU A 280 16.78 -4.62 6.83
N ILE A 281 16.07 -5.74 6.99
CA ILE A 281 15.70 -6.61 5.86
C ILE A 281 14.61 -5.95 5.02
N GLY A 282 13.55 -5.44 5.64
CA GLY A 282 12.47 -4.75 4.94
C GLY A 282 12.99 -3.52 4.22
N GLY A 283 13.76 -2.67 4.91
CA GLY A 283 14.38 -1.48 4.32
C GLY A 283 15.29 -1.83 3.16
N PHE A 284 16.12 -2.87 3.28
CA PHE A 284 16.97 -3.34 2.20
C PHE A 284 16.19 -3.85 0.98
N LEU A 285 15.13 -4.64 1.18
CA LEU A 285 14.28 -5.16 0.11
C LEU A 285 13.58 -4.05 -0.69
N VAL A 286 13.24 -2.95 -0.04
CA VAL A 286 12.68 -1.75 -0.68
C VAL A 286 13.76 -0.88 -1.33
N ALA A 287 14.89 -0.67 -0.65
CA ALA A 287 15.95 0.20 -1.13
C ALA A 287 16.67 -0.36 -2.36
N LEU A 288 16.79 -1.69 -2.47
CA LEU A 288 17.59 -2.32 -3.51
C LEU A 288 17.05 -2.07 -4.93
N PRO A 289 15.74 -2.27 -5.23
CA PRO A 289 15.16 -1.88 -6.52
C PRO A 289 15.31 -0.38 -6.81
N VAL A 290 15.08 0.49 -5.82
CA VAL A 290 15.21 1.95 -5.96
C VAL A 290 16.65 2.32 -6.35
N PHE A 291 17.64 1.72 -5.69
CA PHE A 291 19.05 1.96 -5.98
C PHE A 291 19.43 1.55 -7.41
N PHE A 292 19.04 0.34 -7.85
CA PHE A 292 19.31 -0.08 -9.23
C PHE A 292 18.56 0.78 -10.26
N ALA A 293 17.30 1.14 -10.01
CA ALA A 293 16.54 2.03 -10.88
C ALA A 293 17.23 3.39 -11.02
N ALA A 294 17.74 3.97 -9.93
CA ALA A 294 18.49 5.21 -9.93
C ALA A 294 19.82 5.08 -10.68
N LEU A 295 20.58 3.99 -10.51
CA LEU A 295 21.81 3.74 -11.28
C LEU A 295 21.54 3.70 -12.79
N ILE A 296 20.47 3.02 -13.20
CA ILE A 296 20.07 2.92 -14.60
C ILE A 296 19.66 4.28 -15.14
N PHE A 297 18.77 4.98 -14.43
CA PHE A 297 18.29 6.31 -14.82
C PHE A 297 19.47 7.26 -15.04
N SER A 298 20.38 7.37 -14.08
CA SER A 298 21.50 8.31 -14.15
C SER A 298 22.51 7.93 -15.23
N THR A 299 22.68 6.63 -15.50
CA THR A 299 23.52 6.16 -16.63
C THR A 299 22.89 6.53 -17.97
N LEU A 300 21.59 6.31 -18.14
CA LEU A 300 20.87 6.68 -19.36
C LEU A 300 20.85 8.19 -19.54
N PHE A 301 20.60 8.94 -18.46
CA PHE A 301 20.45 10.38 -18.48
C PHE A 301 21.75 11.07 -18.93
N ARG A 302 22.89 10.59 -18.40
CA ARG A 302 24.22 11.04 -18.81
C ARG A 302 24.50 10.86 -20.32
N ARG A 303 23.85 9.88 -20.97
CA ARG A 303 24.03 9.59 -22.41
C ARG A 303 23.08 10.39 -23.30
N ARG A 304 22.10 11.10 -22.74
CA ARG A 304 21.15 11.91 -23.52
C ARG A 304 21.75 13.28 -23.83
N THR A 305 21.59 13.71 -25.08
CA THR A 305 22.00 15.04 -25.55
C THR A 305 21.00 16.12 -25.11
N ASP A 306 19.71 15.79 -25.08
CA ASP A 306 18.63 16.67 -24.60
C ASP A 306 18.14 16.19 -23.21
N GLY A 307 18.79 16.70 -22.16
CA GLY A 307 18.45 16.37 -20.78
C GLY A 307 17.06 16.87 -20.36
N THR A 308 16.63 18.03 -20.85
CA THR A 308 15.31 18.58 -20.54
C THR A 308 14.20 17.66 -21.05
N ARG A 309 14.32 17.18 -22.28
CA ARG A 309 13.37 16.22 -22.85
C ARG A 309 13.37 14.89 -22.11
N ALA A 310 14.55 14.36 -21.80
CA ALA A 310 14.67 13.11 -21.06
C ALA A 310 13.97 13.18 -19.69
N LEU A 311 14.15 14.27 -18.94
CA LEU A 311 13.46 14.51 -17.67
C LEU A 311 11.94 14.67 -17.86
N ALA A 312 11.51 15.37 -18.90
CA ALA A 312 10.09 15.54 -19.19
C ALA A 312 9.40 14.19 -19.43
N TYR A 313 9.98 13.32 -20.28
CA TYR A 313 9.44 11.97 -20.50
C TYR A 313 9.47 11.12 -19.24
N ASN A 314 10.54 11.22 -18.44
CA ASN A 314 10.62 10.53 -17.16
C ASN A 314 9.50 10.94 -16.20
N LEU A 315 9.22 12.24 -16.09
CA LEU A 315 8.14 12.76 -15.25
C LEU A 315 6.75 12.32 -15.76
N LEU A 316 6.51 12.35 -17.07
CA LEU A 316 5.27 11.82 -17.66
C LEU A 316 5.09 10.33 -17.38
N GLY A 317 6.19 9.58 -17.48
CA GLY A 317 6.25 8.19 -17.09
C GLY A 317 5.85 8.00 -15.63
N ALA A 318 6.44 8.78 -14.72
CA ALA A 318 6.13 8.73 -13.30
C ALA A 318 4.63 8.91 -13.05
N ILE A 319 4.00 9.94 -13.64
CA ILE A 319 2.54 10.14 -13.54
C ILE A 319 1.77 8.86 -13.90
N VAL A 320 2.09 8.25 -15.04
CA VAL A 320 1.47 6.98 -15.46
C VAL A 320 1.76 5.86 -14.47
N GLY A 321 2.99 5.73 -13.97
CA GLY A 321 3.35 4.77 -12.93
C GLY A 321 2.51 4.91 -11.65
N GLY A 322 2.21 6.14 -11.23
CA GLY A 322 1.32 6.41 -10.11
C GLY A 322 -0.12 5.98 -10.38
N MET A 323 -0.61 6.19 -11.61
CA MET A 323 -1.94 5.69 -12.00
C MET A 323 -2.00 4.17 -12.06
N VAL A 324 -0.91 3.54 -12.50
CA VAL A 324 -0.78 2.09 -12.57
C VAL A 324 -0.87 1.44 -11.17
N GLU A 325 -0.55 2.16 -10.09
CA GLU A 325 -0.73 1.68 -8.71
C GLU A 325 -2.18 1.27 -8.42
N TYR A 326 -3.18 1.96 -8.99
CA TYR A 326 -4.61 1.64 -8.81
C TYR A 326 -5.01 0.26 -9.33
N SER A 327 -4.18 -0.36 -10.19
CA SER A 327 -4.38 -1.75 -10.60
C SER A 327 -4.31 -2.74 -9.43
N SER A 328 -3.74 -2.34 -8.29
CA SER A 328 -3.76 -3.10 -7.04
C SER A 328 -5.18 -3.35 -6.50
N MET A 329 -6.16 -2.50 -6.82
CA MET A 329 -7.58 -2.74 -6.50
C MET A 329 -8.13 -3.99 -7.19
N MET A 330 -7.58 -4.37 -8.34
CA MET A 330 -8.00 -5.53 -9.10
C MET A 330 -7.10 -6.75 -8.84
N PHE A 331 -5.77 -6.56 -8.78
CA PHE A 331 -4.81 -7.66 -8.72
C PHE A 331 -4.14 -7.85 -7.35
N GLY A 332 -4.30 -6.91 -6.43
CA GLY A 332 -3.59 -6.84 -5.16
C GLY A 332 -2.23 -6.16 -5.26
N VAL A 333 -1.69 -5.76 -4.10
CA VAL A 333 -0.46 -4.98 -3.97
C VAL A 333 0.76 -5.77 -4.46
N LYS A 334 0.79 -7.09 -4.26
CA LYS A 334 1.92 -7.95 -4.69
C LYS A 334 2.04 -8.03 -6.22
N ALA A 335 0.95 -7.89 -6.97
CA ALA A 335 0.97 -7.90 -8.43
C ALA A 335 1.74 -6.71 -9.01
N LEU A 336 1.84 -5.60 -8.26
CA LEU A 336 2.59 -4.41 -8.69
C LEU A 336 4.08 -4.69 -8.91
N TYR A 337 4.67 -5.69 -8.24
CA TYR A 337 6.04 -6.11 -8.54
C TYR A 337 6.19 -6.69 -9.95
N ILE A 338 5.23 -7.50 -10.38
CA ILE A 338 5.24 -8.13 -11.70
C ILE A 338 5.06 -7.03 -12.76
N LEU A 339 4.17 -6.09 -12.51
CA LEU A 339 3.92 -4.97 -13.41
C LEU A 339 5.13 -4.03 -13.51
N ALA A 340 5.79 -3.71 -12.39
CA ALA A 340 7.04 -2.97 -12.38
C ALA A 340 8.15 -3.71 -13.14
N ALA A 341 8.28 -5.03 -12.93
CA ALA A 341 9.24 -5.85 -13.65
C ALA A 341 8.98 -5.85 -15.17
N ALA A 342 7.71 -5.91 -15.60
CA ALA A 342 7.35 -5.82 -17.01
C ALA A 342 7.70 -4.44 -17.61
N ILE A 343 7.40 -3.35 -16.90
CA ILE A 343 7.76 -1.99 -17.31
C ILE A 343 9.28 -1.84 -17.46
N TYR A 344 10.05 -2.30 -16.48
CA TYR A 344 11.51 -2.25 -16.53
C TYR A 344 12.11 -3.19 -17.57
N ALA A 345 11.51 -4.35 -17.84
CA ALA A 345 11.91 -5.21 -18.95
C ALA A 345 11.69 -4.52 -20.31
N GLY A 346 10.60 -3.76 -20.45
CA GLY A 346 10.38 -2.89 -21.60
C GLY A 346 11.48 -1.84 -21.76
N ALA A 347 11.81 -1.11 -20.68
CA ALA A 347 12.91 -0.14 -20.67
C ALA A 347 14.26 -0.78 -21.02
N MET A 348 14.51 -1.99 -20.51
CA MET A 348 15.72 -2.78 -20.77
C MET A 348 15.86 -3.11 -22.26
N LEU A 349 14.79 -3.59 -22.90
CA LEU A 349 14.80 -3.93 -24.33
C LEU A 349 15.03 -2.69 -25.22
N LEU A 350 14.42 -1.56 -24.88
CA LEU A 350 14.64 -0.29 -25.59
C LEU A 350 16.09 0.19 -25.42
N SER A 351 16.61 0.19 -24.19
CA SER A 351 18.00 0.56 -23.91
C SER A 351 19.01 -0.36 -24.61
N ARG A 352 18.73 -1.68 -24.73
CA ARG A 352 19.58 -2.61 -25.50
C ARG A 352 19.72 -2.21 -26.95
N ARG A 353 18.60 -1.83 -27.58
CA ARG A 353 18.57 -1.44 -28.99
C ARG A 353 19.38 -0.17 -29.23
N GLU A 354 19.28 0.79 -28.33
CA GLU A 354 20.06 2.03 -28.37
C GLU A 354 21.56 1.76 -28.17
N GLU A 355 21.95 0.94 -27.18
CA GLU A 355 23.36 0.59 -26.94
C GLU A 355 23.99 -0.11 -28.15
N ARG A 356 23.24 -0.97 -28.84
CA ARG A 356 23.70 -1.66 -30.07
C ARG A 356 23.77 -0.77 -31.30
N ALA A 357 23.03 0.35 -31.33
CA ALA A 357 23.09 1.28 -32.44
C ALA A 357 24.30 2.23 -32.35
N ILE A 358 24.90 2.35 -31.15
CA ILE A 358 26.04 3.23 -30.86
C ILE A 358 27.38 2.46 -30.91
N ALA A 359 27.35 1.15 -30.61
CA ALA A 359 28.51 0.25 -30.70
C ALA A 359 28.70 -0.27 -32.13
#